data_AF-A0A8S3IVB5-F1
#
_entry.id   AF-A0A8S3IVB5-F1
#
_cell.length_a   1.000
_cell.length_b   1.000
_cell.length_c   1.000
_cell.angle_alpha   90.00
_cell.angle_beta   90.00
_cell.angle_gamma   90.00
#
_symmetry.space_group_name_H-M   'P 1'
#
loop_
_entity.id
_entity.type
_entity.pdbx_description
1 polymer ?
#
loop_
_entity_poly.entity_id
_entity_poly.type
_entity_poly.pdbx_seq_one_letter_code
_entity_poly.pdbx_strand_id
1 'polypeptide(L)'
;ILDDGGDLTGIVRDKYPELTAAIFGISEETTTGVHALYKMLKQDKLKIPAINVNDSVTKSKFDNLYGCRESLIDGIKRATDIMIAGKVAVVAGYGDVGKGSARALRNFGARVLVTEIDPINALQAAMEDETKVMK
;
A
#
# COMPACT_ATOMS: atom_id res chain seq x y z
N ILE A 1 15.27 3.82 -14.28
CA ILE A 1 15.06 2.90 -13.14
C ILE A 1 13.57 2.61 -13.08
N LEU A 2 13.20 1.33 -13.02
CA LEU A 2 11.86 0.91 -12.65
C LEU A 2 12.00 0.36 -11.24
N ASP A 3 11.27 0.93 -10.29
CA ASP A 3 11.45 0.68 -8.87
C ASP A 3 10.12 0.47 -8.16
N ASP A 4 10.16 -0.37 -7.12
CA ASP A 4 9.06 -0.73 -6.25
C ASP A 4 9.56 -0.59 -4.81
N GLY A 5 9.22 0.52 -4.17
CA GLY A 5 9.56 0.80 -2.77
C GLY A 5 10.71 1.78 -2.58
N GLY A 6 11.47 2.07 -3.64
CA GLY A 6 12.52 3.10 -3.66
C GLY A 6 13.91 2.64 -3.21
N ASP A 7 14.11 1.34 -2.94
CA ASP A 7 15.39 0.81 -2.46
C ASP A 7 16.48 0.88 -3.53
N LEU A 8 16.16 0.51 -4.78
CA LEU A 8 17.13 0.58 -5.87
C LEU A 8 17.50 2.03 -6.16
N THR A 9 16.51 2.93 -6.16
CA THR A 9 16.72 4.37 -6.28
C THR A 9 17.61 4.90 -5.16
N GLY A 10 17.41 4.43 -3.92
CA GLY A 10 18.26 4.74 -2.78
C GLY A 10 19.70 4.27 -2.96
N ILE A 11 19.90 3.03 -3.42
CA ILE A 11 21.22 2.46 -3.68
C ILE A 11 21.96 3.25 -4.76
N VAL A 12 21.30 3.55 -5.88
CA VAL A 12 21.92 4.33 -6.97
C VAL A 12 22.32 5.72 -6.48
N ARG A 13 21.48 6.37 -5.66
CA ARG A 13 21.79 7.69 -5.09
C ARG A 13 22.98 7.65 -4.13
N ASP A 14 22.99 6.70 -3.20
CA ASP A 14 23.91 6.71 -2.05
C ASP A 14 25.23 6.01 -2.33
N LYS A 15 25.22 4.94 -3.13
CA LYS A 15 26.40 4.10 -3.38
C LYS A 15 26.98 4.28 -4.78
N TYR A 16 26.16 4.63 -5.77
CA TYR A 16 26.57 4.74 -7.17
C TYR A 16 26.12 6.05 -7.84
N PRO A 17 26.37 7.22 -7.21
CA PRO A 17 25.88 8.50 -7.71
C PRO A 17 26.38 8.84 -9.12
N GLU A 18 27.52 8.29 -9.54
CA GLU A 18 28.09 8.43 -10.88
C GLU A 18 27.17 7.87 -11.98
N LEU A 19 26.37 6.84 -11.67
CA LEU A 19 25.43 6.25 -12.63
C LEU A 19 24.27 7.17 -12.96
N THR A 20 23.95 8.14 -12.09
CA THR A 20 22.79 9.03 -12.26
C THR A 20 22.86 9.85 -13.55
N ALA A 21 24.05 10.16 -14.04
CA ALA A 21 24.24 10.91 -15.29
C ALA A 21 23.76 10.16 -16.55
N ALA A 22 23.76 8.82 -16.52
CA ALA A 22 23.30 7.98 -17.63
C ALA A 22 21.84 7.53 -17.49
N ILE A 23 21.17 7.88 -16.38
CA ILE A 23 19.82 7.42 -16.08
C ILE A 23 18.81 8.52 -16.44
N PHE A 24 17.95 8.20 -17.41
CA PHE A 24 16.98 9.17 -17.95
C PHE A 24 15.79 9.45 -17.03
N GLY A 25 15.40 8.50 -16.17
CA GLY A 25 14.18 8.63 -15.39
C GLY A 25 13.97 7.49 -14.40
N ILE A 26 13.06 7.72 -13.45
CA ILE A 26 12.56 6.73 -12.49
C ILE A 26 11.07 6.52 -12.73
N SER A 27 10.62 5.27 -12.74
CA SER A 27 9.21 4.89 -12.68
C SER A 27 8.99 4.19 -11.35
N GLU A 28 8.23 4.81 -10.45
CA GLU A 28 8.01 4.28 -9.10
C GLU A 28 6.58 3.78 -8.94
N GLU A 29 6.45 2.55 -8.45
CA GLU A 29 5.21 1.81 -8.38
C GLU A 29 4.46 1.99 -7.05
N THR A 30 5.13 2.22 -5.92
CA THR A 30 4.47 2.20 -4.60
C THR A 30 4.29 3.56 -3.96
N THR A 31 3.28 3.64 -3.10
CA THR A 31 3.05 4.82 -2.25
C THR A 31 4.27 5.16 -1.38
N THR A 32 4.96 4.14 -0.85
CA THR A 32 6.16 4.33 -0.03
C THR A 32 7.30 4.95 -0.82
N GLY A 33 7.62 4.40 -1.99
CA GLY A 33 8.67 4.94 -2.85
C GLY A 33 8.32 6.36 -3.34
N VAL A 34 7.06 6.61 -3.70
CA VAL A 34 6.57 7.94 -4.09
C VAL A 34 6.76 8.96 -2.97
N HIS A 35 6.44 8.61 -1.72
CA HIS A 35 6.69 9.49 -0.57
C HIS A 35 8.17 9.81 -0.39
N ALA A 36 9.05 8.81 -0.58
CA ALA A 36 10.50 9.02 -0.54
C ALA A 36 10.98 9.97 -1.66
N LEU A 37 10.48 9.79 -2.88
CA LEU A 37 10.77 10.66 -4.03
C LEU A 37 10.30 12.10 -3.77
N TYR A 38 9.09 12.32 -3.25
CA TYR A 38 8.61 13.66 -2.90
C TYR A 38 9.43 14.30 -1.78
N LYS A 39 9.87 13.53 -0.79
CA LYS A 39 10.77 14.03 0.27
C LYS A 39 12.11 14.46 -0.32
N MET A 40 12.66 13.70 -1.26
CA MET A 40 13.88 14.06 -1.97
C MET A 40 13.70 15.30 -2.85
N LEU A 41 12.57 15.41 -3.55
CA LEU A 41 12.22 16.57 -4.36
C LEU A 41 12.14 17.83 -3.50
N LYS A 42 11.46 17.78 -2.35
CA LYS A 42 11.38 18.90 -1.40
C LYS A 42 12.72 19.30 -0.78
N GLN A 43 13.70 18.41 -0.81
CA GLN A 43 15.06 18.66 -0.31
C GLN A 43 16.05 19.02 -1.42
N ASP A 44 15.59 19.19 -2.66
CA ASP A 44 16.42 19.38 -3.87
C ASP A 44 17.49 18.29 -4.06
N LYS A 45 17.20 17.07 -3.59
CA LYS A 45 18.09 15.90 -3.71
C LYS A 45 17.70 14.96 -4.84
N LEU A 46 16.54 15.16 -5.47
CA LEU A 46 16.09 14.34 -6.60
C LEU A 46 16.74 14.83 -7.90
N LYS A 47 17.78 14.13 -8.36
CA LYS A 47 18.58 14.51 -9.53
C LYS A 47 18.04 14.00 -10.86
N ILE A 48 17.11 13.05 -10.81
CA ILE A 48 16.57 12.34 -11.98
C ILE A 48 15.06 12.54 -11.96
N PRO A 49 14.41 12.86 -13.10
CA PRO A 49 12.96 12.96 -13.15
C PRO A 49 12.30 11.62 -12.79
N ALA A 50 11.18 11.68 -12.08
CA ALA A 50 10.45 10.50 -11.66
C ALA A 50 8.97 10.58 -12.05
N ILE A 51 8.42 9.47 -12.51
CA ILE A 51 7.00 9.28 -12.76
C ILE A 51 6.42 8.48 -11.61
N ASN A 52 5.40 9.04 -10.98
CA ASN A 52 4.55 8.36 -10.01
C ASN A 52 3.52 7.51 -10.76
N VAL A 53 3.76 6.20 -10.84
CA VAL A 53 2.81 5.27 -11.48
C VAL A 53 1.68 4.90 -10.51
N ASN A 54 1.95 4.91 -9.20
CA ASN A 54 1.00 4.53 -8.16
C ASN A 54 -0.33 5.29 -8.26
N ASP A 55 -0.29 6.60 -8.53
CA ASP A 55 -1.50 7.44 -8.52
C ASP A 55 -2.34 7.34 -9.80
N SER A 56 -1.94 6.50 -10.76
CA SER A 56 -2.83 6.08 -11.83
C SER A 56 -4.01 5.32 -11.24
N VAL A 57 -5.24 5.66 -11.65
CA VAL A 57 -6.46 5.00 -11.12
C VAL A 57 -6.43 3.50 -11.38
N THR A 58 -5.97 3.10 -12.56
CA THR A 58 -5.80 1.70 -12.95
C THR A 58 -4.73 0.96 -12.14
N LYS A 59 -3.78 1.67 -11.52
CA LYS A 59 -2.80 1.09 -10.60
C LYS A 59 -3.39 1.07 -9.19
N SER A 60 -3.57 2.24 -8.59
CA SER A 60 -4.03 2.38 -7.20
C SER A 60 -5.31 1.60 -6.89
N LYS A 61 -6.34 1.68 -7.73
CA LYS A 61 -7.62 1.00 -7.45
C LYS A 61 -7.62 -0.46 -7.84
N PHE A 62 -6.80 -0.88 -8.80
CA PHE A 62 -6.73 -2.29 -9.15
C PHE A 62 -5.80 -3.05 -8.21
N ASP A 63 -4.56 -2.62 -8.10
CA ASP A 63 -3.53 -3.29 -7.32
C ASP A 63 -3.78 -3.17 -5.82
N ASN A 64 -3.79 -1.94 -5.28
CA ASN A 64 -3.85 -1.76 -3.83
C ASN A 64 -5.18 -2.26 -3.25
N LEU A 65 -6.30 -1.99 -3.91
CA LEU A 65 -7.63 -2.37 -3.41
C LEU A 65 -8.02 -3.79 -3.81
N TYR A 66 -8.12 -4.09 -5.11
CA TYR A 66 -8.62 -5.39 -5.55
C TYR A 66 -7.56 -6.49 -5.47
N GLY A 67 -6.29 -6.18 -5.73
CA GLY A 67 -5.18 -7.12 -5.60
C GLY A 67 -5.07 -7.66 -4.17
N CYS A 68 -5.03 -6.77 -3.18
CA CYS A 68 -5.02 -7.16 -1.76
C CYS A 68 -6.28 -7.92 -1.32
N ARG A 69 -7.44 -7.60 -1.91
CA ARG A 69 -8.69 -8.30 -1.61
C ARG A 69 -8.63 -9.78 -1.99
N GLU A 70 -7.99 -10.11 -3.11
CA GLU A 70 -7.85 -11.50 -3.56
C GLU A 70 -6.68 -12.20 -2.85
N SER A 71 -5.52 -11.56 -2.77
CA SER A 71 -4.28 -12.22 -2.34
C SER A 71 -4.13 -12.39 -0.83
N LEU A 72 -4.77 -11.54 0.00
CA LEU A 72 -4.62 -11.60 1.46
C LEU A 72 -5.09 -12.95 2.04
N ILE A 73 -6.33 -13.34 1.71
CA ILE A 73 -6.90 -14.58 2.25
C ILE A 73 -6.22 -15.80 1.62
N ASP A 74 -5.87 -15.71 0.34
CA ASP A 74 -5.11 -16.75 -0.33
C ASP A 74 -3.77 -17.03 0.38
N GLY A 75 -3.02 -15.97 0.72
CA GLY A 75 -1.78 -16.09 1.50
C GLY A 75 -1.99 -16.73 2.87
N ILE A 76 -2.98 -16.27 3.63
CA ILE A 76 -3.28 -16.83 4.96
C ILE A 76 -3.66 -18.32 4.86
N LYS A 77 -4.51 -18.68 3.89
CA LYS A 77 -4.95 -20.06 3.70
C LYS A 77 -3.80 -20.96 3.29
N ARG A 78 -2.99 -20.58 2.29
CA ARG A 78 -1.82 -21.36 1.86
C ARG A 78 -0.82 -21.59 2.99
N ALA A 79 -0.68 -20.61 3.88
CA ALA A 79 0.28 -20.70 4.97
C ALA A 79 -0.22 -21.51 6.18
N THR A 80 -1.53 -21.53 6.44
CA THR A 80 -2.05 -21.97 7.74
C THR A 80 -3.26 -22.89 7.69
N ASP A 81 -3.98 -22.96 6.56
CA ASP A 81 -5.25 -23.68 6.38
C ASP A 81 -6.30 -23.39 7.47
N ILE A 82 -6.18 -22.25 8.17
CA ILE A 82 -7.07 -21.94 9.29
C ILE A 82 -8.48 -21.59 8.81
N MET A 83 -9.47 -21.92 9.65
CA MET A 83 -10.81 -21.36 9.50
C MET A 83 -10.79 -19.85 9.80
N ILE A 84 -11.18 -19.03 8.83
CA ILE A 84 -11.32 -17.56 8.99
C ILE A 84 -12.67 -17.21 9.64
N ALA A 85 -13.73 -17.93 9.28
CA ALA A 85 -15.10 -17.64 9.71
C ALA A 85 -15.24 -17.67 11.24
N GLY A 86 -15.94 -16.69 11.79
CA GLY A 86 -16.18 -16.56 13.23
C GLY A 86 -14.99 -16.04 14.05
N LYS A 87 -13.79 -15.93 13.47
CA LYS A 87 -12.64 -15.32 14.13
C LYS A 87 -12.73 -13.79 14.11
N VAL A 88 -12.04 -13.17 15.06
CA VAL A 88 -11.83 -11.72 15.08
C VAL A 88 -10.55 -11.41 14.31
N ALA A 89 -10.63 -10.51 13.33
CA ALA A 89 -9.48 -10.02 12.59
C ALA A 89 -9.32 -8.52 12.81
N VAL A 90 -8.09 -8.08 13.07
CA VAL A 90 -7.76 -6.65 13.21
C VAL A 90 -7.00 -6.21 11.97
N VAL A 91 -7.48 -5.18 11.30
CA VAL A 91 -6.81 -4.52 10.17
C VAL A 91 -6.32 -3.16 10.64
N ALA A 92 -5.01 -2.92 10.52
CA ALA A 92 -4.40 -1.64 10.86
C ALA A 92 -4.29 -0.76 9.61
N GLY A 93 -5.08 0.32 9.57
CA GLY A 93 -5.23 1.22 8.42
C GLY A 93 -6.43 0.88 7.53
N TYR A 94 -7.04 1.90 6.93
CA TYR A 94 -8.21 1.84 6.06
C TYR A 94 -8.05 2.69 4.78
N GLY A 95 -6.81 2.81 4.30
CA GLY A 95 -6.53 3.23 2.93
C GLY A 95 -6.94 2.17 1.89
N ASP A 96 -6.48 2.28 0.65
CA ASP A 96 -6.89 1.35 -0.42
C ASP A 96 -6.56 -0.13 -0.11
N VAL A 97 -5.35 -0.40 0.41
CA VAL A 97 -4.94 -1.75 0.88
C VAL A 97 -5.80 -2.22 2.06
N GLY A 98 -6.04 -1.34 3.04
CA GLY A 98 -6.82 -1.65 4.24
C GLY A 98 -8.27 -2.00 3.92
N LYS A 99 -8.90 -1.25 3.00
CA LYS A 99 -10.25 -1.52 2.48
C LYS A 99 -10.34 -2.89 1.80
N GLY A 100 -9.38 -3.20 0.93
CA GLY A 100 -9.33 -4.49 0.24
C GLY A 100 -9.20 -5.64 1.23
N SER A 101 -8.29 -5.49 2.18
CA SER A 101 -8.00 -6.45 3.25
C SER A 101 -9.19 -6.69 4.16
N ALA A 102 -9.82 -5.63 4.67
CA ALA A 102 -10.99 -5.71 5.54
C ALA A 102 -12.16 -6.39 4.84
N ARG A 103 -12.41 -6.04 3.57
CA ARG A 103 -13.49 -6.63 2.78
C ARG A 103 -13.24 -8.12 2.50
N ALA A 104 -12.01 -8.51 2.24
CA ALA A 104 -11.65 -9.92 2.04
C ALA A 104 -11.93 -10.77 3.30
N LEU A 105 -11.43 -10.31 4.47
CA LEU A 105 -11.65 -10.99 5.75
C LEU A 105 -13.13 -11.10 6.10
N ARG A 106 -13.89 -10.03 5.85
CA ARG A 106 -15.34 -10.01 6.01
C ARG A 106 -16.04 -11.03 5.12
N ASN A 107 -15.71 -11.06 3.83
CA ASN A 107 -16.32 -11.98 2.87
C ASN A 107 -16.11 -13.45 3.26
N PHE A 108 -15.05 -13.74 4.01
CA PHE A 108 -14.77 -15.06 4.61
C PHE A 108 -15.39 -15.28 6.00
N GLY A 109 -16.27 -14.38 6.45
CA GLY A 109 -17.03 -14.53 7.69
C GLY A 109 -16.30 -14.13 8.96
N ALA A 110 -15.17 -13.41 8.87
CA ALA A 110 -14.50 -12.87 10.06
C ALA A 110 -15.21 -11.63 10.59
N ARG A 111 -15.14 -11.43 11.91
CA ARG A 111 -15.49 -10.15 12.55
C ARG A 111 -14.30 -9.21 12.44
N VAL A 112 -14.41 -8.20 11.58
CA VAL A 112 -13.32 -7.26 11.29
C VAL A 112 -13.36 -6.03 12.19
N LEU A 113 -12.23 -5.71 12.79
CA LEU A 113 -11.96 -4.49 13.54
C LEU A 113 -10.92 -3.68 12.79
N VAL A 114 -11.11 -2.37 12.69
CA VAL A 114 -10.16 -1.47 12.02
C VAL A 114 -9.57 -0.48 13.03
N THR A 115 -8.28 -0.20 12.91
CA THR A 115 -7.65 0.95 13.58
C THR A 115 -7.25 1.95 12.51
N GLU A 116 -7.52 3.23 12.74
CA GLU A 116 -7.18 4.29 11.80
C GLU A 116 -6.81 5.57 12.53
N ILE A 117 -5.81 6.26 11.99
CA ILE A 117 -5.40 7.59 12.44
C ILE A 117 -6.09 8.68 11.62
N ASP A 118 -6.44 8.40 10.36
CA ASP A 118 -7.12 9.37 9.50
C ASP A 118 -8.63 9.33 9.80
N PRO A 119 -9.22 10.44 10.27
CA PRO A 119 -10.64 10.48 10.63
C PRO A 119 -11.58 10.25 9.45
N ILE A 120 -11.16 10.57 8.21
CA ILE A 120 -11.95 10.34 7.00
C ILE A 120 -11.97 8.85 6.67
N ASN A 121 -10.82 8.19 6.72
CA ASN A 121 -10.75 6.74 6.49
C ASN A 121 -11.47 5.98 7.61
N ALA A 122 -11.35 6.43 8.86
CA ALA A 122 -12.11 5.91 9.99
C ALA A 122 -13.62 6.08 9.78
N LEU A 123 -14.07 7.25 9.32
CA LEU A 123 -15.48 7.47 8.99
C LEU A 123 -15.95 6.51 7.89
N GLN A 124 -15.17 6.32 6.84
CA GLN A 124 -15.49 5.34 5.77
C GLN A 124 -15.62 3.92 6.32
N ALA A 125 -14.70 3.50 7.20
CA ALA A 125 -14.78 2.20 7.87
C ALA A 125 -16.05 2.05 8.73
N ALA A 126 -16.45 3.12 9.43
CA ALA A 126 -17.64 3.12 10.27
C ALA A 126 -18.95 3.12 9.45
N MET A 127 -18.96 3.74 8.27
CA MET A 127 -20.12 3.76 7.35
C MET A 127 -20.28 2.46 6.56
N GLU A 128 -19.20 1.71 6.35
CA GLU A 128 -19.29 0.33 5.87
C GLU A 128 -19.74 -0.56 7.04
N ASP A 129 -21.04 -0.46 7.34
CA ASP A 129 -21.97 -0.95 8.41
C ASP A 129 -21.58 -2.07 9.40
N GLU A 130 -20.40 -2.63 9.30
CA GLU A 130 -20.08 -3.87 9.94
C GLU A 130 -18.56 -4.00 10.26
N THR A 131 -17.83 -2.87 10.28
CA THR A 131 -16.42 -2.77 10.73
C THR A 131 -16.34 -1.85 11.95
N LYS A 132 -15.90 -2.36 13.10
CA LYS A 132 -15.75 -1.50 14.29
C LYS A 132 -14.40 -0.78 14.25
N VAL A 133 -14.45 0.54 14.29
CA VAL A 133 -13.27 1.39 14.43
C VAL A 133 -12.86 1.44 15.89
N MET A 134 -11.64 1.00 16.18
CA MET A 134 -11.01 1.11 17.50
C MET A 134 -10.22 2.42 17.54
N LYS A 135 -10.40 3.20 18.62
CA LYS A 135 -9.60 4.39 18.92
C LYS A 135 -8.33 4.02 19.67
#